data_AF-A0A1C5L5L8-F1
#
_entry.id   AF-A0A1C5L5L8-F1
#
_cell.length_a   1.000
_cell.length_b   1.000
_cell.length_c   1.000
_cell.angle_alpha   90.00
_cell.angle_beta   90.00
_cell.angle_gamma   90.00
#
_symmetry.space_group_name_H-M   'P 1'
#
loop_
_entity.id
_entity.type
_entity.pdbx_description
1 polymer ?
#
loop_
_entity_poly.entity_id
_entity_poly.type
_entity_poly.pdbx_seq_one_letter_code
_entity_poly.pdbx_strand_id
1 'polypeptide(L)'
;MNKSRPVATETVKSLNYTKNILQTIPNNDTMEVVTQTNAVKSPTDSLKATTLVYTVEEIAQMLAISLRSAYNLCNSTTEFRVLRVGGSIRIPKDSFDAWLRAA
;
A
#
# COMPACT_ATOMS: atom_id res chain seq x y z
N MET A 1 -19.65 36.13 40.12
CA MET A 1 -18.87 35.34 41.09
C MET A 1 -19.44 33.92 41.10
N ASN A 2 -18.64 32.92 40.70
CA ASN A 2 -18.86 31.47 40.91
C ASN A 2 -20.01 30.83 40.07
N LYS A 3 -20.00 29.57 39.61
CA LYS A 3 -19.10 28.41 39.77
C LYS A 3 -19.09 27.59 38.47
N SER A 4 -17.90 27.16 38.06
CA SER A 4 -17.68 26.03 37.16
C SER A 4 -18.33 24.77 37.74
N ARG A 5 -18.95 23.94 36.88
CA ARG A 5 -19.24 22.54 37.18
C ARG A 5 -18.55 21.66 36.13
N PRO A 6 -17.66 20.73 36.53
CA PRO A 6 -16.95 19.85 35.60
C PRO A 6 -17.90 18.79 35.04
N VAL A 7 -17.86 18.59 33.72
CA VAL A 7 -18.58 17.49 33.06
C VAL A 7 -17.80 16.19 33.32
N ALA A 8 -18.49 15.21 33.90
CA ALA A 8 -17.92 13.95 34.34
C ALA A 8 -17.58 13.04 33.14
N THR A 9 -16.39 12.45 33.18
CA THR A 9 -15.91 11.45 32.23
C THR A 9 -16.68 10.15 32.41
N GLU A 10 -17.39 9.71 31.36
CA GLU A 10 -18.08 8.42 31.38
C GLU A 10 -17.05 7.28 31.20
N THR A 11 -16.95 6.44 32.23
CA THR A 11 -16.15 5.21 32.20
C THR A 11 -16.88 4.17 31.37
N VAL A 12 -16.44 3.94 30.13
CA VAL A 12 -16.97 2.86 29.30
C VAL A 12 -16.47 1.52 29.84
N LYS A 13 -17.32 0.82 30.60
CA LYS A 13 -17.18 -0.60 30.89
C LYS A 13 -17.94 -1.39 29.83
N SER A 14 -17.22 -2.18 29.04
CA SER A 14 -17.79 -3.25 28.20
C SER A 14 -16.68 -4.27 27.93
N LEU A 15 -16.83 -5.58 27.97
CA LEU A 15 -17.89 -6.53 28.32
C LEU A 15 -17.10 -7.82 28.66
N ASN A 16 -17.49 -8.54 29.71
CA ASN A 16 -16.93 -9.87 29.98
C ASN A 16 -17.33 -10.81 28.84
N TYR A 17 -16.45 -11.02 27.86
CA TYR A 17 -16.67 -12.01 26.83
C TYR A 17 -16.43 -13.39 27.45
N THR A 18 -17.53 -14.08 27.71
CA THR A 18 -17.57 -15.40 28.32
C THR A 18 -16.69 -16.37 27.52
N LYS A 19 -15.66 -16.91 28.17
CA LYS A 19 -14.90 -18.08 27.72
C LYS A 19 -15.88 -19.20 27.39
N ASN A 20 -16.04 -19.52 26.11
CA ASN A 20 -16.62 -20.79 25.72
C ASN A 20 -15.45 -21.75 25.48
N ILE A 21 -15.29 -22.73 26.37
CA ILE A 21 -14.25 -23.75 26.27
C ILE A 21 -14.71 -24.69 25.16
N LEU A 22 -14.06 -24.62 24.00
CA LEU A 22 -14.30 -25.55 22.92
C LEU A 22 -13.98 -26.96 23.41
N GLN A 23 -14.98 -27.84 23.39
CA GLN A 23 -14.82 -29.25 23.72
C GLN A 23 -13.90 -29.91 22.70
N THR A 24 -12.76 -30.43 23.18
CA THR A 24 -11.78 -31.16 22.38
C THR A 24 -12.40 -32.47 21.88
N ILE A 25 -12.50 -32.63 20.56
CA ILE A 25 -12.82 -33.91 19.90
C ILE A 25 -11.54 -34.76 19.92
N PRO A 26 -11.57 -36.04 20.31
CA PRO A 26 -10.38 -36.88 20.28
C PRO A 26 -10.18 -37.40 18.86
N ASN A 27 -9.27 -36.80 18.11
CA ASN A 27 -8.82 -37.31 16.82
C ASN A 27 -7.49 -38.04 16.99
N ASN A 28 -7.57 -39.36 17.10
CA ASN A 28 -6.48 -40.27 16.82
C ASN A 28 -6.36 -40.45 15.32
N ASP A 29 -5.59 -39.63 14.61
CA ASP A 29 -5.03 -40.08 13.33
C ASP A 29 -3.77 -39.29 12.97
N THR A 30 -2.74 -40.08 12.69
CA THR A 30 -1.40 -39.82 12.18
C THR A 30 -1.16 -38.43 11.57
N MET A 31 -0.21 -37.69 12.16
CA MET A 31 0.31 -36.43 11.64
C MET A 31 1.25 -36.67 10.44
N GLU A 32 0.73 -36.58 9.22
CA GLU A 32 1.58 -36.26 8.07
C GLU A 32 1.66 -34.75 7.91
N VAL A 33 2.80 -34.16 8.30
CA VAL A 33 3.11 -32.75 8.04
C VAL A 33 3.42 -32.60 6.56
N VAL A 34 2.40 -32.25 5.77
CA VAL A 34 2.55 -31.69 4.43
C VAL A 34 2.08 -30.25 4.48
N THR A 35 3.02 -29.33 4.66
CA THR A 35 2.79 -27.89 4.45
C THR A 35 2.71 -27.60 2.95
N GLN A 36 1.60 -28.00 2.33
CA GLN A 36 1.21 -27.46 1.02
C GLN A 36 0.41 -26.18 1.24
N THR A 37 1.13 -25.06 1.35
CA THR A 37 0.55 -23.74 1.16
C THR A 37 0.16 -23.59 -0.31
N ASN A 38 -1.03 -24.07 -0.65
CA ASN A 38 -1.73 -23.67 -1.87
C ASN A 38 -2.19 -22.21 -1.71
N ALA A 39 -1.23 -21.29 -1.64
CA ALA A 39 -1.47 -19.93 -2.09
C ALA A 39 -1.72 -20.06 -3.59
N VAL A 40 -3.00 -20.16 -3.97
CA VAL A 40 -3.43 -19.86 -5.33
C VAL A 40 -2.97 -18.43 -5.58
N LYS A 41 -1.77 -18.31 -6.16
CA LYS A 41 -1.34 -17.07 -6.80
C LYS A 41 -2.38 -16.85 -7.87
N SER A 42 -3.26 -15.88 -7.67
CA SER A 42 -3.97 -15.28 -8.79
C SER A 42 -2.89 -14.97 -9.83
N PRO A 43 -3.06 -15.32 -11.11
CA PRO A 43 -2.21 -14.76 -12.14
C PRO A 43 -2.49 -13.25 -12.18
N THR A 44 -1.90 -12.50 -11.26
CA THR A 44 -1.83 -11.03 -11.33
C THR A 44 -0.72 -10.67 -12.31
N ASP A 45 -0.72 -11.34 -13.45
CA ASP A 45 0.00 -10.99 -14.66
C ASP A 45 -1.01 -11.00 -15.81
N SER A 46 -2.26 -10.64 -15.48
CA SER A 46 -3.33 -10.42 -16.45
C SER A 46 -2.91 -9.25 -17.31
N LEU A 47 -2.42 -9.58 -18.52
CA LEU A 47 -2.19 -8.68 -19.64
C LEU A 47 -1.70 -7.30 -19.17
N LYS A 48 -0.42 -7.18 -18.85
CA LYS A 48 0.23 -5.88 -18.60
C LYS A 48 0.02 -5.03 -19.84
N ALA A 49 -1.07 -4.26 -19.86
CA ALA A 49 -1.37 -3.32 -20.91
C ALA A 49 -0.10 -2.50 -21.11
N THR A 50 0.29 -2.27 -22.36
CA THR A 50 1.48 -1.50 -22.69
C THR A 50 1.28 -0.06 -22.22
N THR A 51 1.50 0.19 -20.93
CA THR A 51 1.36 1.50 -20.34
C THR A 51 2.43 2.38 -20.95
N LEU A 52 2.04 3.45 -21.61
CA LEU A 52 2.97 4.43 -22.20
C LEU A 52 3.39 5.51 -21.18
N VAL A 53 3.06 5.29 -19.90
CA VAL A 53 3.37 6.19 -18.80
C VAL A 53 4.00 5.42 -17.65
N TYR A 54 4.94 6.08 -16.98
CA TYR A 54 5.44 5.70 -15.67
C TYR A 54 4.63 6.37 -14.56
N THR A 55 4.58 5.69 -13.43
CA THR A 55 4.19 6.23 -12.12
C THR A 55 5.41 6.81 -11.41
N VAL A 56 5.16 7.62 -10.37
CA VAL A 56 6.23 8.19 -9.55
C VAL A 56 7.01 7.11 -8.79
N GLU A 57 6.34 6.02 -8.41
CA GLU A 57 6.97 4.87 -7.76
C GLU A 57 7.95 4.15 -8.68
N GLU A 58 7.56 3.92 -9.94
CA GLU A 58 8.45 3.33 -10.95
C GLU A 58 9.68 4.22 -11.20
N ILE A 59 9.50 5.55 -11.26
CA ILE A 59 10.63 6.49 -11.38
C ILE A 59 11.55 6.44 -10.15
N ALA A 60 10.98 6.38 -8.95
CA ALA A 60 11.77 6.28 -7.73
C ALA A 60 12.66 5.02 -7.75
N GLN A 61 12.10 3.89 -8.20
CA GLN A 61 12.84 2.64 -8.37
C GLN A 61 13.92 2.75 -9.45
N MET A 62 13.57 3.28 -10.64
CA MET A 62 14.50 3.41 -11.76
C MET A 62 15.69 4.32 -11.44
N LEU A 63 15.46 5.41 -10.71
CA LEU A 63 16.52 6.35 -10.31
C LEU A 63 17.19 5.96 -8.98
N ALA A 64 16.76 4.90 -8.32
CA ALA A 64 17.21 4.49 -6.98
C ALA A 64 17.16 5.64 -5.94
N ILE A 65 16.11 6.46 -6.00
CA ILE A 65 15.89 7.58 -5.07
C ILE A 65 14.69 7.33 -4.16
N SER A 66 14.60 8.10 -3.08
CA SER A 66 13.42 8.04 -2.21
C SER A 66 12.16 8.44 -2.99
N LEU A 67 11.01 7.86 -2.60
CA LEU A 67 9.72 8.22 -3.18
C LEU A 67 9.42 9.72 -3.04
N ARG A 68 9.81 10.32 -1.90
CA ARG A 68 9.65 11.77 -1.67
C ARG A 68 10.47 12.60 -2.66
N SER A 69 11.71 12.19 -2.91
CA SER A 69 12.58 12.84 -3.90
C SER A 69 12.00 12.71 -5.30
N ALA A 70 11.45 11.55 -5.66
CA ALA A 70 10.79 11.35 -6.95
C ALA A 70 9.56 12.26 -7.12
N TYR A 71 8.75 12.43 -6.07
CA TYR A 71 7.64 13.39 -6.08
C TYR A 71 8.13 14.83 -6.23
N ASN A 72 9.19 15.21 -5.52
CA ASN A 72 9.74 16.56 -5.64
C ASN A 72 10.25 16.80 -7.07
N LEU A 73 11.03 15.86 -7.62
CA LEU A 73 11.51 15.89 -9.01
C LEU A 73 10.35 16.06 -10.00
N CYS A 74 9.32 15.21 -9.90
CA CYS A 74 8.18 15.26 -10.84
C CYS A 74 7.32 16.52 -10.69
N ASN A 75 7.32 17.20 -9.54
CA ASN A 75 6.57 18.44 -9.35
C ASN A 75 7.35 19.70 -9.76
N SER A 76 8.68 19.65 -9.77
CA SER A 76 9.53 20.82 -10.08
C SER A 76 10.24 20.76 -11.44
N THR A 77 10.24 19.60 -12.09
CA THR A 77 10.95 19.40 -13.37
C THR A 77 10.30 20.17 -14.51
N THR A 78 11.14 20.75 -15.36
CA THR A 78 10.79 21.28 -16.70
C THR A 78 11.42 20.45 -17.81
N GLU A 79 12.25 19.47 -17.46
CA GLU A 79 13.10 18.72 -18.38
C GLU A 79 12.36 17.58 -19.10
N PHE A 80 11.24 17.12 -18.54
CA PHE A 80 10.39 16.10 -19.14
C PHE A 80 8.92 16.36 -18.84
N ARG A 81 8.04 15.79 -19.68
CA ARG A 81 6.59 15.97 -19.57
C ARG A 81 6.04 15.27 -18.33
N VAL A 82 5.13 15.95 -17.65
CA VAL A 82 4.39 15.41 -16.50
C VAL A 82 2.91 15.66 -16.69
N LEU A 83 2.12 14.59 -16.63
CA LEU A 83 0.66 14.64 -16.72
C LEU A 83 0.06 14.51 -15.33
N ARG A 84 -0.83 15.44 -14.96
CA ARG A 84 -1.54 15.41 -13.69
C ARG A 84 -3.01 15.17 -13.94
N VAL A 85 -3.54 14.12 -13.33
CA VAL A 85 -4.96 13.75 -13.41
C VAL A 85 -5.49 13.62 -11.99
N GLY A 86 -6.17 14.66 -11.52
CA GLY A 86 -6.54 14.79 -10.10
C GLY A 86 -5.32 14.73 -9.18
N GLY A 87 -5.33 13.82 -8.20
CA GLY A 87 -4.21 13.58 -7.29
C GLY A 87 -3.08 12.69 -7.86
N SER A 88 -3.26 12.15 -9.06
CA SER A 88 -2.31 11.24 -9.70
C SER A 88 -1.35 11.96 -10.64
N ILE A 89 -0.08 11.56 -10.59
CA ILE A 89 0.96 11.98 -11.53
C ILE A 89 1.29 10.81 -12.47
N ARG A 90 1.38 11.09 -13.78
CA ARG A 90 1.76 10.14 -14.84
C ARG A 90 2.83 10.78 -15.71
N ILE A 91 3.89 10.04 -15.99
CA ILE A 91 5.05 10.55 -16.72
C ILE A 91 5.13 9.79 -18.05
N PRO A 92 4.98 10.42 -19.22
CA PRO A 92 5.15 9.76 -20.51
C PRO A 92 6.54 9.12 -20.63
N LYS A 93 6.60 7.84 -21.00
CA LYS A 93 7.87 7.07 -21.07
C LYS A 93 8.84 7.68 -22.07
N ASP A 94 8.32 8.05 -23.24
CA ASP A 94 9.08 8.70 -24.32
C ASP A 94 9.83 9.95 -23.83
N SER A 95 9.16 10.81 -23.06
CA SER A 95 9.73 12.06 -22.57
C SER A 95 10.76 11.82 -21.46
N PHE A 96 10.47 10.91 -20.54
CA PHE A 96 11.40 10.58 -19.46
C PHE A 96 12.65 9.87 -19.98
N ASP A 97 12.48 8.91 -20.89
CA ASP A 97 13.59 8.16 -21.48
C ASP A 97 14.45 9.05 -22.41
N ALA A 98 13.86 10.07 -23.04
CA ALA A 98 14.62 11.08 -23.78
C ALA A 98 15.50 11.91 -22.83
N TRP A 99 14.94 12.35 -21.70
CA TRP A 99 15.69 13.06 -20.66
C TRP A 99 16.81 12.20 -20.07
N LEU A 100 16.54 10.95 -19.72
CA LEU A 100 17.53 10.03 -19.15
C LEU A 100 18.71 9.76 -20.10
N ARG A 101 18.47 9.79 -21.41
CA ARG A 101 19.53 9.64 -22.43
C ARG A 101 20.33 10.92 -22.68
N ALA A 102 19.78 12.08 -22.35
CA ALA A 102 20.43 13.37 -22.51
C ALA A 102 21.23 13.79 -21.27
N ALA A 103 20.88 13.24 -20.10
CA ALA A 103 21.61 13.38 -18.84
C ALA A 103 22.92 12.57 -18.84
#